data_AF-A0A0B2QRN8-F1
#
_entry.id   AF-A0A0B2QRN8-F1
#
_cell.length_a   1.000
_cell.length_b   1.000
_cell.length_c   1.000
_cell.angle_alpha   90.00
_cell.angle_beta   90.00
_cell.angle_gamma   90.00
#
_symmetry.space_group_name_H-M   'P 1'
#
loop_
_entity.id
_entity.type
_entity.pdbx_description
1 polymer ?
#
loop_
_entity_poly.entity_id
_entity_poly.type
_entity_poly.pdbx_seq_one_letter_code
_entity_poly.pdbx_strand_id
1 'polypeptide(L)'
;MFPWLAFGHLIPSLELAKLIVQKGHHISFVSTPRNIECLPKLSPNLASFIKFVKLALPKVDNLPENVEATIDVPYDVVQYLKKAYDDLEEPLTCFLKSSKVDWHFYDLILFWAGTLASKIGIMSSFYNICTSPCMGFIRPPSILMGDDPARAKIKDS
;
A
#
# COMPACT_ATOMS: atom_id res chain seq x y z
N MET A 1 5.39 1.66 5.79
CA MET A 1 3.94 1.45 5.64
C MET A 1 3.56 1.74 4.20
N PHE A 2 2.76 0.90 3.57
CA PHE A 2 2.30 1.08 2.19
C PHE A 2 0.81 0.72 2.07
N PRO A 3 -0.09 1.68 2.33
CA PRO A 3 -1.53 1.48 2.28
C PRO A 3 -2.10 1.47 0.85
N TRP A 4 -3.34 0.98 0.71
CA TRP A 4 -4.10 1.08 -0.54
C TRP A 4 -4.39 2.54 -0.91
N LEU A 5 -4.49 2.83 -2.22
CA LEU A 5 -4.68 4.18 -2.80
C LEU A 5 -6.12 4.72 -2.66
N ALA A 6 -6.64 4.66 -1.44
CA ALA A 6 -7.94 5.21 -1.07
C ALA A 6 -7.79 5.99 0.24
N PHE A 7 -8.41 7.17 0.36
CA PHE A 7 -8.29 7.99 1.57
C PHE A 7 -8.82 7.30 2.83
N GLY A 8 -9.81 6.41 2.67
CA GLY A 8 -10.28 5.53 3.76
C GLY A 8 -9.21 4.60 4.32
N HIS A 9 -8.16 4.28 3.57
CA HIS A 9 -7.01 3.49 4.01
C HIS A 9 -5.81 4.37 4.37
N LEU A 10 -5.53 5.40 3.56
CA LEU A 10 -4.41 6.32 3.75
C LEU A 10 -4.48 7.07 5.09
N ILE A 11 -5.64 7.65 5.43
CA ILE A 11 -5.79 8.47 6.62
C ILE A 11 -5.65 7.63 7.90
N PRO A 12 -6.37 6.50 8.08
CA PRO A 12 -6.17 5.66 9.27
C PRO A 12 -4.77 5.08 9.38
N SER A 13 -4.15 4.71 8.25
CA SER A 13 -2.75 4.27 8.23
C SER A 13 -1.80 5.37 8.70
N LEU A 14 -2.07 6.63 8.36
CA LEU A 14 -1.28 7.77 8.84
C LEU A 14 -1.50 7.99 10.34
N GLU A 15 -2.72 7.83 10.86
CA GLU A 15 -2.96 7.88 12.30
C GLU A 15 -2.23 6.76 13.04
N LEU A 16 -2.25 5.54 12.51
CA LEU A 16 -1.45 4.43 13.05
C LEU A 16 0.06 4.76 13.02
N ALA A 17 0.56 5.36 11.94
CA ALA A 17 1.95 5.80 11.85
C ALA A 17 2.33 6.75 13.00
N LYS A 18 1.46 7.73 13.30
CA LYS A 18 1.67 8.69 14.40
C LYS A 18 1.73 7.98 15.75
N LEU A 19 0.86 6.99 15.99
CA LEU A 19 0.88 6.19 17.22
C LEU A 19 2.15 5.35 17.36
N ILE A 20 2.64 4.78 16.26
CA ILE A 20 3.90 4.01 16.25
C ILE A 20 5.10 4.93 16.53
N VAL A 21 5.09 6.16 16.00
CA VAL A 21 6.13 7.17 16.31
C VAL A 21 6.16 7.52 17.78
N GLN A 22 5.01 7.63 18.45
CA GLN A 22 4.94 7.86 19.91
C GLN A 22 5.57 6.74 20.73
N LYS A 23 5.79 5.55 20.14
CA LYS A 23 6.51 4.44 20.76
C LYS A 23 8.01 4.42 20.45
N GLY A 24 8.53 5.49 19.81
CA GLY A 24 9.96 5.67 19.55
C GLY A 24 10.44 5.12 18.19
N HIS A 25 9.52 4.78 17.29
CA HIS A 25 9.86 4.25 15.98
C HIS A 25 9.86 5.32 14.88
N HIS A 26 10.60 5.07 13.80
CA HIS A 26 10.57 5.89 12.60
C HIS A 26 9.69 5.22 11.53
N ILE A 27 8.96 6.02 10.76
CA ILE A 27 8.07 5.54 9.72
C ILE A 27 8.50 6.09 8.36
N SER A 28 8.67 5.20 7.39
CA SER A 28 8.53 5.55 5.98
C SER A 28 7.09 5.30 5.55
N PHE A 29 6.36 6.36 5.24
CA PHE A 29 4.98 6.30 4.77
C PHE A 29 4.98 6.45 3.24
N VAL A 30 4.72 5.35 2.56
CA VAL A 30 4.87 5.24 1.11
C VAL A 30 3.50 5.41 0.45
N SER A 31 3.40 6.29 -0.55
CA SER A 31 2.22 6.41 -1.43
C SER A 31 2.61 7.12 -2.73
N THR A 32 1.65 7.43 -3.57
CA THR A 32 1.88 8.16 -4.82
C THR A 32 1.98 9.69 -4.57
N PRO A 33 2.62 10.47 -5.47
CA PRO A 33 2.91 11.88 -5.25
C PRO A 33 1.71 12.73 -4.83
N ARG A 34 0.59 12.61 -5.56
CA ARG A 34 -0.63 13.39 -5.31
C ARG A 34 -1.32 12.97 -4.02
N ASN A 35 -1.33 11.66 -3.73
CA ASN A 35 -1.87 11.17 -2.47
C ASN A 35 -1.10 11.76 -1.27
N ILE A 36 0.23 11.77 -1.33
CA ILE A 36 1.07 12.39 -0.28
C ILE A 36 0.76 13.89 -0.12
N GLU A 37 0.55 14.60 -1.22
CA GLU A 37 0.23 16.04 -1.21
C GLU A 37 -1.16 16.34 -0.62
N CYS A 38 -2.10 15.41 -0.79
CA CYS A 38 -3.44 15.50 -0.21
C CYS A 38 -3.51 15.03 1.25
N LEU A 39 -2.46 14.44 1.82
CA LEU A 39 -2.45 14.02 3.22
C LEU A 39 -2.39 15.23 4.18
N PRO A 40 -2.96 15.08 5.40
CA PRO A 40 -2.80 16.07 6.45
C PRO A 40 -1.32 16.39 6.71
N LYS A 41 -1.00 17.68 6.83
CA LYS A 41 0.35 18.13 7.18
C LYS A 41 0.73 17.59 8.56
N LEU A 42 1.96 17.12 8.67
CA LEU A 42 2.51 16.67 9.94
C LEU A 42 2.85 17.88 10.82
N SER A 43 2.64 17.73 12.13
CA SER A 43 3.23 18.69 13.07
C SER A 43 4.75 18.60 13.01
N PRO A 44 5.49 19.69 13.30
CA PRO A 44 6.96 19.69 13.26
C PRO A 44 7.58 18.53 14.06
N ASN A 45 6.98 18.20 15.20
CA ASN A 45 7.44 17.13 16.10
C ASN A 45 7.35 15.73 15.48
N LEU A 46 6.44 15.52 14.52
CA LEU A 46 6.25 14.24 13.82
C LEU A 46 7.02 14.19 12.50
N ALA A 47 7.28 15.34 11.87
CA ALA A 47 7.93 15.44 10.57
C ALA A 47 9.37 14.87 10.56
N SER A 48 10.05 14.86 11.71
CA SER A 48 11.37 14.22 11.85
C SER A 48 11.32 12.68 11.90
N PHE A 49 10.17 12.10 12.24
CA PHE A 49 10.01 10.66 12.44
C PHE A 49 9.21 9.98 11.33
N ILE A 50 8.34 10.73 10.62
CA ILE A 50 7.56 10.23 9.49
C ILE A 50 8.13 10.82 8.20
N LYS A 51 8.78 9.98 7.41
CA LYS A 51 9.24 10.31 6.06
C LYS A 51 8.20 9.90 5.05
N PHE A 52 7.65 10.86 4.31
CA PHE A 52 6.84 10.54 3.13
C PHE A 52 7.73 10.11 1.97
N VAL A 53 7.39 8.96 1.37
CA VAL A 53 8.08 8.38 0.22
C VAL A 53 7.09 8.34 -0.94
N LYS A 54 7.45 9.02 -2.02
CA LYS A 54 6.61 9.12 -3.22
C LYS A 54 7.06 8.07 -4.24
N LEU A 55 6.17 7.16 -4.62
CA LEU A 55 6.38 6.24 -5.75
C LEU A 55 5.45 6.65 -6.90
N ALA A 56 6.01 6.90 -8.08
CA ALA A 56 5.22 7.24 -9.26
C ALA A 56 4.34 6.05 -9.64
N LEU A 57 3.04 6.28 -9.82
CA LEU A 57 2.11 5.24 -10.24
C LEU A 57 2.42 4.84 -11.70
N PRO A 58 2.68 3.56 -12.00
CA PRO A 58 2.87 3.09 -13.36
C PRO A 58 1.66 3.35 -14.24
N LYS A 59 1.91 3.61 -15.53
CA LYS A 59 0.84 3.72 -16.52
C LYS A 59 0.32 2.33 -16.86
N VAL A 60 -1.00 2.17 -16.88
CA VAL A 60 -1.69 0.93 -17.24
C VAL A 60 -2.81 1.23 -18.23
N ASP A 61 -3.02 0.34 -19.19
CA ASP A 61 -4.11 0.46 -20.16
C ASP A 61 -5.46 0.55 -19.45
N ASN A 62 -6.34 1.43 -19.97
CA ASN A 62 -7.68 1.72 -19.44
C ASN A 62 -7.71 2.44 -18.08
N LEU A 63 -6.56 2.87 -17.56
CA LEU A 63 -6.51 3.84 -16.47
C LEU A 63 -6.33 5.25 -17.06
N PRO A 64 -7.24 6.20 -16.79
CA PRO A 64 -7.06 7.57 -17.26
C PRO A 64 -5.75 8.17 -16.77
N GLU A 65 -5.19 9.11 -17.54
CA GLU A 65 -3.98 9.82 -17.12
C GLU A 65 -4.24 10.57 -15.81
N ASN A 66 -3.19 10.71 -15.00
CA ASN A 66 -3.23 11.51 -13.77
C ASN A 66 -4.17 10.97 -12.69
N VAL A 67 -4.62 9.71 -12.75
CA VAL A 67 -5.34 9.04 -11.67
C VAL A 67 -4.35 8.48 -10.65
N GLU A 68 -4.58 8.74 -9.37
CA GLU A 68 -3.74 8.21 -8.28
C GLU A 68 -4.55 7.65 -7.10
N ALA A 69 -5.86 7.87 -7.06
CA ALA A 69 -6.72 7.42 -5.97
C ALA A 69 -8.06 6.88 -6.46
N THR A 70 -8.72 6.06 -5.62
CA THR A 70 -10.06 5.54 -5.94
C THR A 70 -11.12 6.61 -6.11
N ILE A 71 -10.93 7.81 -5.55
CA ILE A 71 -11.86 8.94 -5.72
C ILE A 71 -11.80 9.55 -7.13
N ASP A 72 -10.71 9.31 -7.86
CA ASP A 72 -10.50 9.87 -9.21
C ASP A 72 -11.25 9.07 -10.29
N VAL A 73 -11.80 7.90 -9.95
CA VAL A 73 -12.35 6.94 -10.93
C VAL A 73 -13.66 6.30 -10.47
N PRO A 74 -14.56 5.94 -11.41
CA PRO A 74 -15.74 5.13 -11.09
C PRO A 74 -15.32 3.70 -10.70
N TYR A 75 -16.24 2.99 -10.04
CA TYR A 75 -15.97 1.68 -9.44
C TYR A 75 -15.47 0.62 -10.42
N ASP A 76 -16.02 0.60 -11.63
CA ASP A 76 -15.65 -0.30 -12.73
C ASP A 76 -14.22 -0.10 -13.24
N VAL A 77 -13.63 1.07 -13.01
CA VAL A 77 -12.25 1.41 -13.38
C VAL A 77 -11.24 1.10 -12.26
N VAL A 78 -11.70 0.90 -11.02
CA VAL A 78 -10.83 0.60 -9.85
C VAL A 78 -9.96 -0.64 -10.07
N GLN A 79 -10.40 -1.59 -10.91
CA GLN A 79 -9.59 -2.76 -11.27
C GLN A 79 -8.28 -2.39 -12.00
N TYR A 80 -8.27 -1.35 -12.83
CA TYR A 80 -7.06 -0.88 -13.51
C TYR A 80 -6.15 -0.11 -12.56
N LEU A 81 -6.73 0.61 -11.59
CA LEU A 81 -5.97 1.22 -10.49
C LEU A 81 -5.29 0.14 -9.63
N LYS A 82 -5.96 -0.99 -9.38
CA LYS A 82 -5.35 -2.14 -8.68
C LYS A 82 -4.16 -2.70 -9.45
N LYS A 83 -4.30 -2.88 -10.78
CA LYS A 83 -3.18 -3.33 -11.63
C LYS A 83 -1.99 -2.37 -11.55
N ALA A 84 -2.23 -1.07 -11.70
CA ALA A 84 -1.16 -0.07 -11.59
C ALA A 84 -0.49 -0.08 -10.21
N TYR A 85 -1.27 -0.31 -9.15
CA TYR A 85 -0.74 -0.47 -7.80
C TYR A 85 0.04 -1.77 -7.61
N ASP A 86 -0.35 -2.87 -8.28
CA ASP A 86 0.39 -4.11 -8.27
C ASP A 86 1.73 -3.99 -9.00
N ASP A 87 1.80 -3.14 -10.04
CA ASP A 87 3.04 -2.78 -10.73
C ASP A 87 3.99 -1.92 -9.86
N LEU A 88 3.53 -1.43 -8.69
CA LEU A 88 4.42 -0.82 -7.69
C LEU A 88 5.24 -1.85 -6.90
N GLU A 89 5.08 -3.17 -7.13
CA GLU A 89 5.89 -4.20 -6.48
C GLU A 89 7.39 -3.97 -6.68
N GLU A 90 7.83 -3.73 -7.91
CA GLU A 90 9.24 -3.51 -8.21
C GLU A 90 9.80 -2.25 -7.55
N PRO A 91 9.22 -1.03 -7.73
CA PRO A 91 9.74 0.17 -7.10
C PRO A 91 9.67 0.09 -5.57
N LEU A 92 8.64 -0.53 -4.99
CA LEU A 92 8.57 -0.77 -3.56
C LEU A 92 9.68 -1.72 -3.10
N THR A 93 9.93 -2.81 -3.84
CA THR A 93 11.00 -3.77 -3.53
C THR A 93 12.36 -3.09 -3.54
N CYS A 94 12.65 -2.26 -4.55
CA CYS A 94 13.88 -1.48 -4.63
C CYS A 94 13.99 -0.51 -3.44
N PHE A 95 12.89 0.14 -3.06
CA PHE A 95 12.85 0.98 -1.86
C PHE A 95 13.11 0.17 -0.58
N LEU A 96 12.48 -0.98 -0.38
CA LEU A 96 12.65 -1.82 0.81
C LEU A 96 14.06 -2.43 0.92
N LYS A 97 14.72 -2.74 -0.20
CA LYS A 97 16.12 -3.23 -0.19
C LYS A 97 17.13 -2.13 0.13
N SER A 98 16.86 -0.90 -0.34
CA SER A 98 17.75 0.25 -0.15
C SER A 98 17.51 0.96 1.19
N SER A 99 16.28 0.91 1.69
CA SER A 99 15.94 1.39 3.02
C SER A 99 16.21 0.30 4.04
N LYS A 100 16.95 0.61 5.10
CA LYS A 100 17.18 -0.32 6.22
C LYS A 100 15.94 -0.43 7.10
N VAL A 101 14.81 -0.84 6.53
CA VAL A 101 13.54 -0.98 7.25
C VAL A 101 13.47 -2.33 7.98
N ASP A 102 13.03 -2.30 9.23
CA ASP A 102 12.89 -3.53 10.03
C ASP A 102 11.55 -4.24 9.77
N TRP A 103 10.50 -3.46 9.51
CA TRP A 103 9.12 -3.94 9.36
C TRP A 103 8.40 -3.33 8.15
N HIS A 104 7.69 -4.18 7.43
CA HIS A 104 6.79 -3.81 6.35
C HIS A 104 5.33 -3.97 6.78
N PHE A 105 4.63 -2.86 6.99
CA PHE A 105 3.18 -2.85 7.19
C PHE A 105 2.47 -2.68 5.86
N TYR A 106 1.60 -3.63 5.52
CA TYR A 106 0.87 -3.67 4.25
C TYR A 106 -0.64 -3.82 4.42
N ASP A 107 -1.35 -3.35 3.39
CA ASP A 107 -2.80 -3.34 3.30
C ASP A 107 -3.37 -4.64 2.70
N LEU A 108 -4.67 -4.86 2.92
CA LEU A 108 -5.45 -6.00 2.41
C LEU A 108 -5.44 -6.13 0.89
N ILE A 109 -5.34 -5.02 0.19
CA ILE A 109 -5.39 -5.03 -1.27
C ILE A 109 -4.09 -5.57 -1.88
N LEU A 110 -2.99 -5.56 -1.13
CA LEU A 110 -1.62 -5.89 -1.55
C LEU A 110 -1.31 -7.39 -1.43
N PHE A 111 -1.87 -8.21 -2.32
CA PHE A 111 -1.81 -9.66 -2.22
C PHE A 111 -0.38 -10.25 -2.27
N TRP A 112 0.56 -9.57 -2.92
CA TRP A 112 1.95 -10.03 -3.07
C TRP A 112 2.84 -9.64 -1.89
N ALA A 113 2.38 -8.77 -0.99
CA ALA A 113 3.20 -8.17 0.08
C ALA A 113 3.82 -9.20 1.04
N GLY A 114 3.05 -10.22 1.42
CA GLY A 114 3.52 -11.29 2.29
C GLY A 114 4.65 -12.08 1.65
N THR A 115 4.51 -12.41 0.35
CA THR A 115 5.57 -13.11 -0.40
C THR A 115 6.80 -12.23 -0.62
N LEU A 116 6.60 -10.93 -0.87
CA LEU A 116 7.70 -9.98 -1.06
C LEU A 116 8.58 -9.91 0.19
N ALA A 117 7.97 -9.68 1.36
CA ALA A 117 8.69 -9.54 2.62
C ALA A 117 9.53 -10.79 2.93
N SER A 118 8.97 -11.98 2.70
CA SER A 118 9.70 -13.25 2.85
C SER A 118 10.88 -13.36 1.87
N LYS A 119 10.71 -12.94 0.61
CA LYS A 119 11.78 -13.00 -0.41
C LYS A 119 12.97 -12.10 -0.08
N ILE A 120 12.73 -10.95 0.56
CA ILE A 120 13.77 -9.97 0.89
C ILE A 120 14.23 -10.03 2.35
N GLY A 121 13.67 -10.95 3.16
CA GLY A 121 14.10 -11.20 4.54
C GLY A 121 13.66 -10.13 5.54
N ILE A 122 12.54 -9.44 5.31
CA ILE A 122 12.03 -8.38 6.18
C ILE A 122 10.77 -8.87 6.91
N MET A 123 10.61 -8.50 8.18
CA MET A 123 9.39 -8.80 8.93
C MET A 123 8.22 -8.04 8.33
N SER A 124 7.05 -8.68 8.24
CA SER A 124 5.86 -8.00 7.73
C SER A 124 4.68 -8.17 8.67
N SER A 125 3.82 -7.15 8.67
CA SER A 125 2.60 -7.14 9.44
C SER A 125 1.45 -6.66 8.56
N PHE A 126 0.37 -7.42 8.61
CA PHE A 126 -0.87 -7.08 7.94
C PHE A 126 -1.63 -6.04 8.77
N TYR A 127 -2.05 -4.94 8.14
CA TYR A 127 -2.94 -3.96 8.74
C TYR A 127 -4.22 -3.82 7.93
N ASN A 128 -5.36 -3.83 8.61
CA ASN A 128 -6.67 -3.63 8.02
C ASN A 128 -7.45 -2.57 8.77
N ILE A 129 -8.13 -1.71 8.01
CA ILE A 129 -9.09 -0.75 8.54
C ILE A 129 -10.46 -1.39 8.83
N CYS A 130 -10.80 -2.51 8.18
CA CYS A 130 -12.08 -3.17 8.38
C CYS A 130 -12.09 -3.96 9.69
N THR A 131 -13.26 -4.04 10.31
CA THR A 131 -13.45 -4.86 11.51
C THR A 131 -13.36 -6.35 11.17
N SER A 132 -13.04 -7.18 12.18
CA SER A 132 -12.89 -8.63 12.00
C SER A 132 -14.09 -9.30 11.30
N PRO A 133 -15.37 -8.97 11.62
CA PRO A 133 -16.51 -9.56 10.90
C PRO A 133 -16.54 -9.24 9.41
N CYS A 134 -16.09 -8.06 8.98
CA CYS A 134 -16.04 -7.69 7.57
C CYS A 134 -15.11 -8.62 6.78
N MET A 135 -14.05 -9.14 7.39
CA MET A 135 -13.10 -10.04 6.73
C MET A 135 -13.74 -11.36 6.27
N GLY A 136 -14.79 -11.82 6.95
CA GLY A 136 -15.55 -13.00 6.52
C GLY A 136 -16.28 -12.82 5.18
N PHE A 137 -16.47 -11.58 4.73
CA PHE A 137 -17.22 -11.25 3.51
C PHE A 137 -16.36 -10.65 2.39
N ILE A 138 -15.10 -10.27 2.66
CA ILE A 138 -14.27 -9.55 1.68
C ILE A 138 -13.77 -10.48 0.55
N ARG A 139 -13.35 -11.72 0.87
CA ARG A 139 -13.01 -12.75 -0.12
C ARG A 139 -12.66 -14.11 0.53
N PRO A 140 -12.77 -15.23 -0.21
CA PRO A 140 -12.28 -16.53 0.27
C PRO A 140 -10.79 -16.45 0.65
N PRO A 141 -10.32 -17.18 1.68
CA PRO A 141 -8.93 -17.16 2.11
C PRO A 141 -7.91 -17.43 1.00
N SER A 142 -8.24 -18.30 0.03
CA SER A 142 -7.38 -18.59 -1.14
C SER A 142 -7.09 -17.34 -1.98
N ILE A 143 -8.10 -16.50 -2.22
CA ILE A 143 -7.96 -15.25 -2.98
C ILE A 143 -7.12 -14.22 -2.22
N LEU A 144 -7.16 -14.22 -0.88
CA LEU A 144 -6.32 -13.36 -0.05
C LEU A 144 -4.86 -13.81 -0.01
N MET A 145 -4.61 -15.10 -0.20
CA MET A 145 -3.25 -15.69 -0.24
C MET A 145 -2.55 -15.53 -1.60
N GLY A 146 -3.19 -14.87 -2.57
CA GLY A 146 -2.61 -14.57 -3.88
C GLY A 146 -3.16 -15.42 -5.03
N ASP A 147 -4.13 -16.31 -4.78
CA ASP A 147 -4.75 -17.13 -5.83
C ASP A 147 -5.91 -16.40 -6.54
N ASP A 148 -5.86 -15.07 -6.68
CA ASP A 148 -6.88 -14.28 -7.37
C ASP A 148 -6.72 -14.41 -8.89
N PRO A 149 -7.59 -15.16 -9.62
CA PRO A 149 -7.42 -15.35 -11.07
C PRO A 149 -7.55 -14.05 -11.86
N ALA A 150 -8.19 -13.01 -11.30
CA ALA A 150 -8.29 -11.69 -11.94
C ALA A 150 -7.01 -10.83 -11.79
N ARG A 151 -6.10 -11.22 -10.89
CA ARG A 151 -4.84 -10.50 -10.60
C ARG A 151 -3.60 -11.41 -10.63
N ALA A 152 -3.75 -12.64 -11.09
CA ALA A 152 -2.65 -13.57 -11.25
C ALA A 152 -1.67 -13.02 -12.30
N LYS A 153 -0.40 -12.88 -11.92
CA LYS A 153 0.68 -12.61 -12.87
C LYS A 153 0.77 -13.80 -13.83
N ILE A 154 0.82 -13.53 -15.13
CA ILE A 154 1.10 -14.55 -16.14
C ILE A 154 2.42 -15.19 -15.72
N LYS A 155 2.40 -16.49 -15.40
CA LYS A 155 3.64 -17.23 -15.15
C LYS A 155 4.43 -17.19 -16.44
N ASP A 156 5.62 -16.59 -16.40
CA ASP A 156 6.57 -16.64 -17.51
C ASP A 156 6.73 -18.09 -17.96
N SER A 157 6.36 -18.33 -19.22
CA SER A 157 6.45 -19.59 -19.96
C SER A 157 7.87 -19.86 -20.42
#